data_AF-A0A9D9NHD7-F1
#
_entry.id   AF-A0A9D9NHD7-F1
#
_cell.length_a   1.000
_cell.length_b   1.000
_cell.length_c   1.000
_cell.angle_alpha   90.00
_cell.angle_beta   90.00
_cell.angle_gamma   90.00
#
_symmetry.space_group_name_H-M   'P 1'
#
loop_
_entity.id
_entity.type
_entity.pdbx_description
1 polymer ?
#
loop_
_entity_poly.entity_id
_entity_poly.type
_entity_poly.pdbx_seq_one_letter_code
_entity_poly.pdbx_strand_id
1 'polypeptide(L)'
;MMLLVIQSHGQGHSTEISAPYGSEFTINGLIIGGPAEYGEEDLIAAFGQPDNVLYDYSGVYTYVYNRDMTEKPGGYVPVMNHSEIAVFNRHGPIVGVYIVDDGFVINGHIEVGDPISKVYDLGGKFKTHDYGDGDGGILWCPPGRSDDWIVCPEFTYNENGIIDSISFWSF
;
A
#
# COMPACT_ATOMS: atom_id res chain seq x y z
N MET A 1 -13.70 20.78 20.14
CA MET A 1 -13.33 22.02 20.86
C MET A 1 -11.90 22.33 20.42
N MET A 2 -11.65 23.22 19.47
CA MET A 2 -11.98 24.64 19.39
C MET A 2 -12.37 24.98 17.93
N LEU A 3 -13.45 25.76 17.77
CA LEU A 3 -14.04 26.17 16.50
C LEU A 3 -13.36 27.47 16.05
N LEU A 4 -12.79 27.52 14.84
CA LEU A 4 -12.42 28.79 14.20
C LEU A 4 -13.37 29.01 13.02
N VAL A 5 -14.24 30.02 13.16
CA VAL A 5 -15.16 30.47 12.11
C VAL A 5 -14.45 31.52 11.28
N ILE A 6 -14.31 31.28 9.98
CA ILE A 6 -14.00 32.33 9.00
C ILE A 6 -15.18 32.40 8.03
N GLN A 7 -15.91 33.51 8.06
CA GLN A 7 -16.88 33.84 7.02
C GLN A 7 -16.13 34.25 5.75
N SER A 8 -16.46 33.65 4.61
CA SER A 8 -16.24 34.29 3.31
C SER A 8 -17.49 34.18 2.45
N HIS A 9 -17.94 35.33 1.94
CA HIS A 9 -18.91 35.45 0.87
C HIS A 9 -18.15 35.38 -0.47
N GLY A 10 -18.69 34.65 -1.44
CA GLY A 10 -18.27 34.77 -2.84
C GLY A 10 -18.03 33.44 -3.53
N GLN A 11 -18.89 33.12 -4.48
CA GLN A 11 -18.86 31.91 -5.31
C GLN A 11 -17.58 31.82 -6.14
N GLY A 12 -16.92 30.67 -6.05
CA GLY A 12 -15.82 30.22 -6.88
C GLY A 12 -15.44 28.82 -6.42
N HIS A 13 -15.97 27.79 -7.09
CA HIS A 13 -15.73 26.39 -6.75
C HIS A 13 -14.25 26.03 -6.96
N SER A 14 -13.46 26.10 -5.89
CA SER A 14 -12.29 25.25 -5.69
C SER A 14 -12.69 24.14 -4.74
N THR A 15 -13.09 23.00 -5.28
CA THR A 15 -13.26 21.79 -4.48
C THR A 15 -11.87 21.20 -4.26
N GLU A 16 -11.13 21.73 -3.28
CA GLU A 16 -10.06 20.95 -2.66
C GLU A 16 -10.73 19.87 -1.81
N ILE A 17 -10.90 18.69 -2.39
CA ILE A 17 -11.07 17.47 -1.60
C ILE A 17 -9.66 17.05 -1.20
N SER A 18 -9.10 17.69 -0.18
CA SER A 18 -8.00 17.08 0.55
C SER A 18 -8.61 16.07 1.50
N ALA A 19 -8.71 14.80 1.07
CA ALA A 19 -8.76 13.72 2.05
C ALA A 19 -7.54 13.91 2.96
N PRO A 20 -7.71 13.93 4.30
CA PRO A 20 -6.56 14.06 5.18
C PRO A 20 -5.62 12.89 4.86
N TYR A 21 -4.38 13.20 4.50
CA TYR A 21 -3.32 12.21 4.37
C TYR A 21 -3.43 11.21 5.54
N GLY A 22 -3.71 9.95 5.23
CA GLY A 22 -3.60 8.86 6.20
C GLY A 22 -4.87 8.10 6.58
N SER A 23 -6.08 8.39 6.08
CA SER A 23 -7.26 7.54 6.41
C SER A 23 -7.35 6.24 5.59
N GLU A 24 -6.61 6.14 4.49
CA GLU A 24 -6.69 5.03 3.54
C GLU A 24 -5.28 4.50 3.22
N PHE A 25 -5.21 3.21 2.87
CA PHE A 25 -4.01 2.59 2.32
C PHE A 25 -4.11 2.65 0.80
N THR A 26 -3.15 3.28 0.15
CA THR A 26 -3.15 3.52 -1.30
C THR A 26 -1.82 3.13 -1.93
N ILE A 27 -1.88 2.68 -3.18
CA ILE A 27 -0.70 2.28 -3.98
C ILE A 27 -0.85 2.92 -5.35
N ASN A 28 0.13 3.75 -5.73
CA ASN A 28 0.09 4.57 -6.94
C ASN A 28 -1.24 5.34 -7.10
N GLY A 29 -1.87 5.72 -5.97
CA GLY A 29 -3.13 6.46 -5.92
C GLY A 29 -4.42 5.61 -5.92
N LEU A 30 -4.34 4.28 -6.05
CA LEU A 30 -5.51 3.39 -5.93
C LEU A 30 -5.73 2.99 -4.47
N ILE A 31 -6.99 2.97 -4.02
CA ILE A 31 -7.38 2.62 -2.65
C ILE A 31 -7.42 1.10 -2.47
N ILE A 32 -6.83 0.60 -1.39
CA ILE A 32 -6.71 -0.82 -1.09
C ILE A 32 -7.59 -1.22 0.10
N GLY A 33 -8.35 -2.31 -0.04
CA GLY A 33 -9.27 -2.80 1.00
C GLY A 33 -10.43 -1.85 1.30
N GLY A 34 -10.70 -0.90 0.41
CA GLY A 34 -11.82 0.03 0.47
C GLY A 34 -12.96 -0.40 -0.46
N PRO A 35 -14.07 0.36 -0.51
CA PRO A 35 -15.21 0.05 -1.36
C PRO A 35 -15.01 0.44 -2.84
N ALA A 36 -13.89 1.08 -3.18
CA ALA A 36 -13.58 1.46 -4.55
C ALA A 36 -13.38 0.21 -5.40
N GLU A 37 -13.94 0.21 -6.60
CA GLU A 37 -13.84 -0.89 -7.55
C GLU A 37 -12.92 -0.48 -8.70
N TYR A 38 -12.07 -1.41 -9.12
CA TYR A 38 -11.07 -1.22 -10.17
C TYR A 38 -11.15 -2.36 -11.17
N GLY A 39 -11.05 -2.03 -12.45
CA GLY A 39 -10.89 -2.98 -13.53
C GLY A 39 -9.43 -3.12 -13.97
N GLU A 40 -9.20 -4.05 -14.89
CA GLU A 40 -7.89 -4.28 -15.51
C GLU A 40 -7.28 -3.00 -16.13
N GLU A 41 -8.10 -2.13 -16.73
CA GLU A 41 -7.65 -0.87 -17.32
C GLU A 41 -7.10 0.11 -16.27
N ASP A 42 -7.73 0.17 -15.08
CA ASP A 42 -7.27 1.04 -13.98
C ASP A 42 -5.92 0.54 -13.43
N LEU A 43 -5.77 -0.78 -13.30
CA LEU A 43 -4.51 -1.40 -12.89
C LEU A 43 -3.41 -1.14 -13.92
N ILE A 44 -3.71 -1.27 -15.21
CA ILE A 44 -2.73 -0.98 -16.27
C ILE A 44 -2.32 0.49 -16.26
N ALA A 45 -3.26 1.40 -16.02
CA ALA A 45 -2.95 2.83 -15.90
C ALA A 45 -2.06 3.14 -14.68
N ALA A 46 -2.26 2.45 -13.56
CA ALA A 46 -1.52 2.69 -12.32
C ALA A 46 -0.17 1.96 -12.24
N PHE A 47 -0.06 0.78 -12.85
CA PHE A 47 1.07 -0.14 -12.63
C PHE A 47 1.75 -0.60 -13.93
N GLY A 48 1.16 -0.32 -15.09
CA GLY A 48 1.62 -0.83 -16.38
C GLY A 48 1.03 -2.20 -16.73
N GLN A 49 1.50 -2.80 -17.82
CA GLN A 49 1.00 -4.11 -18.26
C GLN A 49 1.46 -5.21 -17.30
N PRO A 50 0.56 -6.04 -16.72
CA PRO A 50 0.94 -7.21 -15.95
C PRO A 50 1.59 -8.27 -16.84
N ASP A 51 2.56 -9.00 -16.29
CA ASP A 51 3.18 -10.14 -16.97
C ASP A 51 2.27 -11.37 -16.97
N ASN A 52 1.52 -11.56 -15.89
CA ASN A 52 0.56 -12.64 -15.76
C ASN A 52 -0.68 -12.18 -15.00
N VAL A 53 -1.80 -12.85 -15.28
CA VAL A 53 -3.04 -12.74 -14.51
C VAL A 53 -3.44 -14.13 -14.08
N LEU A 54 -3.44 -14.37 -12.77
CA LEU A 54 -3.85 -15.62 -12.15
C LEU A 54 -5.29 -15.48 -11.67
N TYR A 55 -6.05 -16.57 -11.75
CA TYR A 55 -7.42 -16.61 -11.25
C TYR A 55 -7.56 -17.78 -10.30
N ASP A 56 -8.16 -17.53 -9.13
CA ASP A 56 -8.50 -18.58 -8.18
C ASP A 56 -10.01 -18.86 -8.14
N TYR A 57 -10.39 -20.01 -7.57
CA TYR A 57 -11.79 -20.41 -7.46
C TYR A 57 -12.63 -19.57 -6.48
N SER A 58 -12.01 -18.64 -5.75
CA SER A 58 -12.69 -17.71 -4.84
C SER A 58 -13.18 -16.44 -5.53
N GLY A 59 -12.89 -16.28 -6.83
CA GLY A 59 -13.27 -15.10 -7.60
C GLY A 59 -12.19 -14.02 -7.61
N VAL A 60 -10.99 -14.30 -7.10
CA VAL A 60 -9.89 -13.34 -7.04
C VAL A 60 -9.01 -13.46 -8.29
N TYR A 61 -8.71 -12.31 -8.87
CA TYR A 61 -7.79 -12.14 -9.99
C TYR A 61 -6.52 -11.49 -9.49
N THR A 62 -5.39 -12.19 -9.54
CA THR A 62 -4.09 -11.69 -9.12
C THR A 62 -3.28 -11.28 -10.33
N TYR A 63 -2.99 -9.99 -10.42
CA TYR A 63 -2.16 -9.36 -11.44
C TYR A 63 -0.71 -9.37 -10.96
N VAL A 64 0.16 -10.07 -11.68
CA VAL A 64 1.56 -10.25 -11.33
C VAL A 64 2.44 -9.41 -12.24
N TYR A 65 3.29 -8.60 -11.62
CA TYR A 65 4.25 -7.72 -12.27
C TYR A 65 5.64 -8.22 -11.89
N ASN A 66 6.42 -8.70 -12.85
CA ASN A 66 7.80 -9.11 -12.66
C ASN A 66 8.71 -8.01 -13.21
N ARG A 67 9.75 -7.68 -12.47
CA ARG A 67 10.84 -6.85 -12.95
C ARG A 67 12.13 -7.62 -12.98
N ASP A 68 12.98 -7.23 -13.92
CA ASP A 68 14.36 -7.69 -13.94
C ASP A 68 15.01 -7.36 -12.59
N MET A 69 15.76 -8.30 -12.03
CA MET A 69 16.48 -8.10 -10.79
C MET A 69 17.52 -7.00 -11.01
N THR A 70 17.31 -5.83 -10.40
CA THR A 70 18.33 -4.78 -10.35
C THR A 70 19.11 -4.88 -9.05
N GLU A 71 20.44 -4.80 -9.15
CA GLU A 71 21.29 -4.67 -7.96
C GLU A 71 20.93 -3.39 -7.21
N LYS A 72 20.35 -3.50 -6.00
CA LYS A 72 20.10 -2.34 -5.15
C LYS A 72 21.39 -1.90 -4.44
N PRO A 73 21.68 -0.59 -4.33
CA PRO A 73 22.80 -0.10 -3.53
C PRO A 73 22.55 -0.41 -2.06
N GLY A 74 23.38 -1.23 -1.42
CA GLY A 74 23.28 -1.49 0.03
C GLY A 74 23.51 -2.92 0.49
N GLY A 75 23.60 -3.89 -0.41
CA GLY A 75 23.88 -5.28 -0.04
C GLY A 75 22.83 -6.24 -0.58
N TYR A 76 23.30 -7.44 -0.90
CA TYR A 76 22.54 -8.53 -1.52
C TYR A 76 21.26 -8.87 -0.76
N VAL A 77 20.11 -8.56 -1.36
CA VAL A 77 18.96 -9.45 -1.25
C VAL A 77 18.44 -9.67 -2.67
N PRO A 78 18.57 -10.89 -3.25
CA PRO A 78 17.80 -11.26 -4.42
C PRO A 78 16.36 -11.43 -3.96
N VAL A 79 15.68 -10.31 -3.67
CA VAL A 79 14.24 -10.33 -3.49
C VAL A 79 13.68 -10.61 -4.86
N MET A 80 12.84 -11.63 -5.00
CA MET A 80 12.10 -11.86 -6.24
C MET A 80 11.41 -10.54 -6.57
N ASN A 81 11.86 -9.81 -7.59
CA ASN A 81 11.39 -8.46 -7.86
C ASN A 81 10.03 -8.54 -8.57
N HIS A 82 9.02 -8.96 -7.82
CA HIS A 82 7.67 -9.13 -8.33
C HIS A 82 6.68 -8.42 -7.41
N SER A 83 5.56 -8.01 -7.96
CA SER A 83 4.46 -7.47 -7.18
C SER A 83 3.16 -8.12 -7.61
N GLU A 84 2.29 -8.34 -6.66
CA GLU A 84 0.99 -8.95 -6.85
C GLU A 84 -0.08 -7.96 -6.40
N ILE A 85 -1.07 -7.74 -7.26
CA ILE A 85 -2.26 -6.95 -6.95
C ILE A 85 -3.49 -7.84 -7.19
N ALA A 86 -4.25 -8.13 -6.14
CA ALA A 86 -5.38 -9.05 -6.16
C ALA A 86 -6.71 -8.28 -6.14
N VAL A 87 -7.55 -8.50 -7.14
CA VAL A 87 -8.86 -7.85 -7.33
C VAL A 87 -9.98 -8.88 -7.28
N PHE A 88 -11.05 -8.58 -6.54
CA PHE A 88 -12.23 -9.43 -6.49
C PHE A 88 -13.09 -9.26 -7.75
N ASN A 89 -13.55 -10.36 -8.34
CA ASN A 89 -14.48 -10.41 -9.48
C ASN A 89 -14.05 -9.68 -10.77
N ARG A 90 -12.75 -9.55 -11.06
CA ARG A 90 -12.15 -8.90 -12.26
C ARG A 90 -12.42 -7.39 -12.41
N HIS A 91 -13.53 -6.93 -11.87
CA HIS A 91 -13.86 -5.53 -11.65
C HIS A 91 -14.43 -5.45 -10.23
N GLY A 92 -13.64 -4.92 -9.31
CA GLY A 92 -14.01 -4.91 -7.91
C GLY A 92 -12.91 -4.34 -7.03
N PRO A 93 -13.05 -4.43 -5.71
CA PRO A 93 -12.06 -3.91 -4.80
C PRO A 93 -10.74 -4.67 -4.90
N ILE A 94 -9.64 -3.95 -4.67
CA ILE A 94 -8.34 -4.57 -4.42
C ILE A 94 -8.38 -5.15 -3.00
N VAL A 95 -8.29 -6.47 -2.91
CA VAL A 95 -8.43 -7.26 -1.68
C VAL A 95 -7.11 -7.84 -1.18
N GLY A 96 -6.05 -7.70 -1.97
CA GLY A 96 -4.75 -8.24 -1.63
C GLY A 96 -3.64 -7.57 -2.39
N VAL A 97 -2.49 -7.38 -1.75
CA VAL A 97 -1.27 -6.88 -2.37
C VAL A 97 -0.05 -7.49 -1.70
N TYR A 98 0.97 -7.74 -2.51
CA TYR A 98 2.32 -8.07 -2.06
C TYR A 98 3.31 -7.35 -2.95
N ILE A 99 4.14 -6.49 -2.37
CA ILE A 99 5.10 -5.65 -3.09
C ILE A 99 6.48 -5.90 -2.52
N VAL A 100 7.41 -6.26 -3.38
CA VAL A 100 8.86 -6.32 -3.09
C VAL A 100 9.67 -5.49 -4.10
N ASP A 101 8.99 -4.78 -4.99
CA ASP A 101 9.54 -3.88 -6.01
C ASP A 101 9.56 -2.42 -5.51
N ASP A 102 10.60 -1.66 -5.89
CA ASP A 102 10.72 -0.23 -5.61
C ASP A 102 9.91 0.67 -6.56
N GLY A 103 9.29 0.09 -7.58
CA GLY A 103 8.43 0.81 -8.53
C GLY A 103 7.10 1.34 -8.00
N PHE A 104 6.76 1.06 -6.74
CA PHE A 104 5.43 1.32 -6.17
C PHE A 104 5.51 2.31 -5.02
N VAL A 105 4.65 3.34 -5.07
CA VAL A 105 4.58 4.37 -4.05
C VAL A 105 3.34 4.17 -3.19
N ILE A 106 3.56 3.89 -1.91
CA ILE A 106 2.54 3.74 -0.88
C ILE A 106 2.20 5.10 -0.30
N ASN A 107 0.91 5.44 -0.26
CA ASN A 107 0.41 6.71 0.29
C ASN A 107 1.15 7.95 -0.24
N GLY A 108 1.68 7.87 -1.47
CA GLY A 108 2.46 8.93 -2.11
C GLY A 108 3.80 9.24 -1.44
N HIS A 109 4.30 8.39 -0.53
CA HIS A 109 5.44 8.72 0.32
C HIS A 109 6.45 7.58 0.58
N ILE A 110 6.00 6.34 0.65
CA ILE A 110 6.81 5.19 1.10
C ILE A 110 7.02 4.23 -0.06
N GLU A 111 8.26 3.79 -0.26
CA GLU A 111 8.66 2.81 -1.28
C GLU A 111 9.45 1.66 -0.65
N VAL A 112 9.53 0.51 -1.32
CA VAL A 112 10.46 -0.56 -0.90
C VAL A 112 11.90 -0.07 -1.06
N GLY A 113 12.71 -0.22 -0.01
CA GLY A 113 14.06 0.35 0.08
C GLY A 113 14.15 1.60 0.95
N ASP A 114 13.02 2.15 1.39
CA ASP A 114 12.99 3.22 2.38
C ASP A 114 13.33 2.73 3.79
N PRO A 115 13.80 3.63 4.69
CA PRO A 115 13.91 3.30 6.09
C PRO A 115 12.53 3.12 6.72
N ILE A 116 12.37 2.09 7.56
CA ILE A 116 11.13 1.76 8.26
C ILE A 116 10.61 2.92 9.12
N SER A 117 11.48 3.86 9.51
CA SER A 117 11.09 5.05 10.27
C SER A 117 10.02 5.90 9.54
N LYS A 118 9.98 5.89 8.20
CA LYS A 118 8.95 6.61 7.43
C LYS A 118 7.53 6.11 7.69
N VAL A 119 7.34 4.84 8.07
CA VAL A 119 6.01 4.27 8.33
C VAL A 119 5.34 4.97 9.51
N TYR A 120 6.11 5.42 10.50
CA TYR A 120 5.58 6.13 11.66
C TYR A 120 5.02 7.51 11.31
N ASP A 121 5.46 8.12 10.20
CA ASP A 121 4.99 9.42 9.73
C ASP A 121 3.55 9.36 9.18
N LEU A 122 3.04 8.15 8.89
CA LEU A 122 1.65 7.94 8.46
C LEU A 122 0.62 8.19 9.58
N GLY A 123 1.06 8.29 10.84
CA GLY A 123 0.18 8.33 12.00
C GLY A 123 -0.61 7.02 12.19
N GLY A 124 -1.75 7.06 12.87
CA GLY A 124 -2.56 5.85 13.10
C GLY A 124 -2.03 4.97 14.23
N LYS A 125 -2.30 3.67 14.15
CA LYS A 125 -1.88 2.68 15.15
C LYS A 125 -0.87 1.72 14.54
N PHE A 126 0.09 1.29 15.36
CA PHE A 126 1.15 0.41 14.94
C PHE A 126 1.21 -0.82 15.83
N LYS A 127 1.52 -1.97 15.23
CA LYS A 127 1.88 -3.20 15.94
C LYS A 127 3.13 -3.78 15.31
N THR A 128 4.15 -3.98 16.12
CA THR A 128 5.47 -4.45 15.68
C THR A 128 5.59 -5.96 15.85
N HIS A 129 6.25 -6.61 14.90
CA HIS A 129 6.64 -8.00 14.89
C HIS A 129 8.17 -8.08 14.85
N ASP A 130 8.76 -8.93 15.68
CA ASP A 130 10.18 -9.25 15.66
C ASP A 130 10.34 -10.62 15.01
N TYR A 131 11.08 -10.67 13.91
CA TYR A 131 11.34 -11.90 13.17
C TYR A 131 12.71 -12.52 13.50
N GLY A 132 13.49 -11.88 14.38
CA GLY A 132 14.84 -12.29 14.76
C GLY A 132 15.91 -11.58 13.92
N ASP A 133 17.14 -11.59 14.43
CA ASP A 133 18.34 -11.07 13.75
C ASP A 133 18.27 -9.60 13.27
N GLY A 134 17.35 -8.81 13.86
CA GLY A 134 17.15 -7.40 13.50
C GLY A 134 16.05 -7.18 12.45
N ASP A 135 15.56 -8.25 11.83
CA ASP A 135 14.43 -8.22 10.90
C ASP A 135 13.10 -8.10 11.67
N GLY A 136 12.11 -7.50 11.04
CA GLY A 136 10.80 -7.37 11.66
C GLY A 136 9.72 -6.86 10.71
N GLY A 137 8.54 -6.64 11.28
CA GLY A 137 7.37 -6.14 10.57
C GLY A 137 6.63 -5.08 11.37
N ILE A 138 6.00 -4.13 10.67
CA ILE A 138 5.07 -3.17 11.26
C ILE A 138 3.72 -3.31 10.58
N LEU A 139 2.72 -3.75 11.32
CA LEU A 139 1.33 -3.58 10.94
C LEU A 139 0.90 -2.14 11.23
N TRP A 140 0.44 -1.43 10.22
CA TRP A 140 -0.07 -0.06 10.33
C TRP A 140 -1.57 -0.03 10.07
N CYS A 141 -2.35 0.38 11.06
CA CYS A 141 -3.78 0.63 10.90
C CYS A 141 -4.06 2.14 10.75
N PRO A 142 -4.69 2.57 9.64
CA PRO A 142 -5.09 3.95 9.44
C PRO A 142 -5.96 4.48 10.59
N PRO A 143 -5.86 5.77 10.97
CA PRO A 143 -6.79 6.40 11.89
C PRO A 143 -8.24 6.20 11.45
N GLY A 144 -9.09 5.79 12.40
CA GLY A 144 -10.53 5.61 12.14
C GLY A 144 -10.93 4.25 11.55
N ARG A 145 -9.97 3.36 11.27
CA ARG A 145 -10.26 1.96 10.90
C ARG A 145 -10.44 1.07 12.15
N SER A 146 -11.02 -0.11 11.92
CA SER A 146 -11.18 -1.19 12.91
C SER A 146 -9.88 -1.50 13.67
N ASP A 147 -10.00 -1.99 14.90
CA ASP A 147 -8.88 -2.48 15.71
C ASP A 147 -8.41 -3.88 15.31
N ASP A 148 -8.97 -4.44 14.24
CA ASP A 148 -8.56 -5.73 13.70
C ASP A 148 -7.31 -5.59 12.83
N TRP A 149 -6.19 -6.09 13.34
CA TRP A 149 -4.90 -6.04 12.68
C TRP A 149 -4.83 -6.88 11.40
N ILE A 150 -5.76 -7.83 11.20
CA ILE A 150 -5.78 -8.68 10.00
C ILE A 150 -6.01 -7.87 8.71
N VAL A 151 -6.70 -6.73 8.82
CA VAL A 151 -7.01 -5.83 7.69
C VAL A 151 -6.11 -4.59 7.67
N CYS A 152 -4.91 -4.70 8.23
CA CYS A 152 -3.94 -3.62 8.25
C CYS A 152 -2.71 -4.01 7.42
N PRO A 153 -2.20 -3.11 6.56
CA PRO A 153 -0.98 -3.36 5.81
C PRO A 153 0.21 -3.62 6.74
N GLU A 154 1.06 -4.54 6.31
CA GLU A 154 2.33 -4.87 6.93
C GLU A 154 3.50 -4.31 6.10
N PHE A 155 4.44 -3.67 6.79
CA PHE A 155 5.72 -3.24 6.25
C PHE A 155 6.82 -4.09 6.89
N THR A 156 7.42 -5.00 6.11
CA THR A 156 8.53 -5.83 6.57
C THR A 156 9.85 -5.11 6.28
N TYR A 157 10.82 -5.27 7.17
CA TYR A 157 12.13 -4.64 7.08
C TYR A 157 13.24 -5.59 7.52
N ASN A 158 14.43 -5.36 6.98
CA ASN A 158 15.64 -6.12 7.29
C ASN A 158 16.41 -5.56 8.51
N GLU A 159 17.51 -6.21 8.89
CA GLU A 159 18.39 -5.86 10.02
C GLU A 159 18.89 -4.39 10.03
N ASN A 160 18.92 -3.74 8.87
CA ASN A 160 19.34 -2.35 8.72
C ASN A 160 18.15 -1.37 8.85
N GLY A 161 16.95 -1.87 9.16
CA GLY A 161 15.72 -1.10 9.21
C GLY A 161 15.24 -0.63 7.84
N ILE A 162 15.61 -1.32 6.75
CA ILE A 162 15.19 -0.98 5.39
C ILE A 162 14.00 -1.86 5.00
N ILE A 163 12.93 -1.24 4.50
CA ILE A 163 11.73 -1.92 4.04
C ILE A 163 12.08 -2.83 2.86
N ASP A 164 11.80 -4.12 2.98
CA ASP A 164 12.04 -5.10 1.92
C ASP A 164 10.74 -5.59 1.25
N SER A 165 9.61 -5.49 1.94
CA SER A 165 8.30 -5.86 1.41
C SER A 165 7.15 -5.12 2.10
N ILE A 166 6.06 -4.96 1.36
CA ILE A 166 4.83 -4.33 1.82
C ILE A 166 3.67 -5.24 1.41
N SER A 167 2.79 -5.59 2.35
CA SER A 167 1.70 -6.51 2.07
C SER A 167 0.39 -6.11 2.74
N PHE A 168 -0.72 -6.53 2.16
CA PHE A 168 -2.05 -6.42 2.76
C PHE A 168 -2.94 -7.50 2.18
N TRP A 169 -3.82 -8.07 3.01
CA TRP A 169 -4.76 -9.10 2.59
C TRP A 169 -6.06 -8.95 3.39
N SER A 170 -7.23 -8.98 2.73
CA SER A 170 -8.54 -8.78 3.37
C SER A 170 -9.59 -9.82 3.00
N PHE A 171 -9.16 -11.05 2.75
CA PHE A 171 -10.05 -12.20 2.51
C PHE A 171 -10.61 -12.82 3.79
#